data_AF-A2ELN3-F1
#
_entry.id   AF-A2ELN3-F1
#
_cell.length_a   1.000
_cell.length_b   1.000
_cell.length_c   1.000
_cell.angle_alpha   90.00
_cell.angle_beta   90.00
_cell.angle_gamma   90.00
#
_symmetry.space_group_name_H-M   'P 1'
#
loop_
_entity.id
_entity.type
_entity.pdbx_description
1 polymer ?
#
loop_
_entity_poly.entity_id
_entity_poly.type
_entity_poly.pdbx_seq_one_letter_code
_entity_poly.pdbx_strand_id
1 'polypeptide(L)'
;MRIRDEVKKLFELRLKYKKEENPLQEIIKLILNSIYGKTILSPIESKITIVDDKDAIRYAIRNYNHIVKFEGLDGSDKTIFKLTKSICRHFNFCPLGVNILSMSKRIMNEVFCTIEDLGLKAFYQDTDSMHIYNEDIPRLAHEFKKRYGRELIGKTLGQFHSDFAEITPGKQS
;
A
#
# COMPACT_ATOMS: atom_id res chain seq x y z
N MET A 1 6.61 11.62 -20.98
CA MET A 1 6.94 10.69 -19.87
C MET A 1 5.76 9.74 -19.66
N ARG A 2 5.96 8.42 -19.62
CA ARG A 2 4.88 7.44 -19.37
C ARG A 2 5.05 6.86 -17.97
N ILE A 3 3.96 6.76 -17.20
CA ILE A 3 3.96 6.24 -15.82
C ILE A 3 4.66 4.87 -15.73
N ARG A 4 4.39 3.99 -16.70
CA ARG A 4 5.01 2.66 -16.78
C ARG A 4 6.53 2.71 -16.79
N ASP A 5 7.12 3.67 -17.50
CA ASP A 5 8.56 3.76 -17.67
C ASP A 5 9.21 4.27 -16.36
N GLU A 6 8.54 5.17 -15.63
CA GLU A 6 8.97 5.63 -14.30
C GLU A 6 8.86 4.53 -13.23
N VAL A 7 7.76 3.74 -13.25
CA VAL A 7 7.61 2.59 -12.36
C VAL A 7 8.72 1.56 -12.58
N LYS A 8 9.09 1.29 -13.84
CA LYS A 8 10.20 0.38 -14.17
C LYS A 8 11.53 0.90 -13.64
N LYS A 9 11.86 2.17 -13.85
CA LYS A 9 13.08 2.80 -13.32
C LYS A 9 13.16 2.69 -11.80
N LEU A 10 12.07 2.99 -11.09
CA LEU A 10 12.01 2.88 -9.63
C LEU A 10 12.18 1.43 -9.17
N PHE A 11 11.57 0.47 -9.87
CA PHE A 11 11.73 -0.94 -9.55
C PHE A 11 13.18 -1.43 -9.74
N GLU A 12 13.82 -1.06 -10.86
CA GLU A 12 15.23 -1.37 -11.11
C GLU A 12 16.16 -0.73 -10.07
N LEU A 13 15.88 0.53 -9.71
CA LEU A 13 16.62 1.25 -8.66
C LEU A 13 16.46 0.55 -7.30
N ARG A 14 15.25 0.08 -6.98
CA ARG A 14 15.01 -0.73 -5.78
C ARG A 14 15.82 -2.01 -5.80
N LEU A 15 15.87 -2.72 -6.92
CA LEU A 15 16.66 -3.96 -7.04
C LEU A 15 18.16 -3.69 -6.82
N LYS A 16 18.68 -2.56 -7.32
CA LYS A 16 20.06 -2.14 -7.06
C LYS A 16 20.31 -1.93 -5.56
N TYR A 17 19.51 -1.09 -4.89
CA TYR A 17 19.69 -0.81 -3.47
C TYR A 17 19.44 -2.01 -2.57
N LYS A 18 18.56 -2.93 -2.98
CA LYS A 18 18.33 -4.19 -2.25
C LYS A 18 19.58 -5.09 -2.26
N LYS A 19 20.34 -5.11 -3.36
CA LYS A 19 21.62 -5.86 -3.44
C LYS A 19 22.72 -5.24 -2.59
N GLU A 20 22.68 -3.92 -2.43
CA GLU A 20 23.62 -3.15 -1.61
C GLU A 20 23.21 -3.14 -0.11
N GLU A 21 22.15 -3.86 0.27
CA GLU A 21 21.56 -3.84 1.62
C GLU A 21 21.24 -2.42 2.13
N ASN A 22 20.95 -1.52 1.19
CA ASN A 22 20.75 -0.11 1.49
C ASN A 22 19.29 0.16 1.89
N PRO A 23 19.03 0.82 3.06
CA PRO A 23 17.69 1.15 3.53
C PRO A 23 16.82 1.94 2.55
N LEU A 24 17.42 2.65 1.59
CA LEU A 24 16.70 3.37 0.52
C LEU A 24 15.74 2.48 -0.27
N GLN A 25 16.00 1.17 -0.35
CA GLN A 25 15.09 0.25 -1.03
C GLN A 25 13.68 0.23 -0.40
N GLU A 26 13.56 0.44 0.92
CA GLU A 26 12.26 0.51 1.62
C GLU A 26 11.51 1.80 1.30
N ILE A 27 12.22 2.93 1.16
CA ILE A 27 11.62 4.19 0.72
C ILE A 27 11.07 4.04 -0.70
N ILE A 28 11.84 3.42 -1.61
CA ILE A 28 11.39 3.19 -2.99
C ILE A 28 10.20 2.22 -3.01
N LYS A 29 10.21 1.16 -2.17
CA LYS A 29 9.07 0.25 -2.00
C LYS A 29 7.82 1.03 -1.58
N LEU A 30 7.93 1.91 -0.59
CA LEU A 30 6.82 2.72 -0.11
C LEU A 30 6.28 3.66 -1.19
N ILE A 31 7.16 4.29 -1.98
CA ILE A 31 6.77 5.12 -3.12
C ILE A 31 5.97 4.29 -4.13
N LEU A 32 6.49 3.13 -4.55
CA LEU A 32 5.83 2.24 -5.50
C LEU A 32 4.43 1.81 -5.01
N ASN A 33 4.33 1.44 -3.73
CA ASN A 33 3.07 1.05 -3.11
C ASN A 33 2.11 2.24 -2.96
N SER A 34 2.60 3.46 -2.79
CA SER A 34 1.74 4.64 -2.58
C SER A 34 1.15 5.20 -3.87
N ILE A 35 1.70 4.87 -5.05
CA ILE A 35 1.26 5.42 -6.35
C ILE A 35 -0.22 5.14 -6.60
N TYR A 36 -0.68 3.89 -6.41
CA TYR A 36 -2.09 3.56 -6.68
C TYR A 36 -3.01 4.34 -5.74
N GLY A 37 -2.69 4.41 -4.44
CA GLY A 37 -3.48 5.14 -3.46
C GLY A 37 -3.60 6.62 -3.81
N LYS A 38 -2.52 7.21 -4.33
CA LYS A 38 -2.54 8.61 -4.79
C LYS A 38 -3.47 8.83 -5.98
N THR A 39 -3.60 7.85 -6.88
CA THR A 39 -4.47 7.97 -8.06
C THR A 39 -5.97 7.92 -7.75
N ILE A 40 -6.37 7.35 -6.61
CA ILE A 40 -7.77 7.21 -6.15
C ILE A 40 -8.07 8.04 -4.89
N LEU A 41 -7.17 8.94 -4.52
CA LEU A 41 -7.30 9.73 -3.30
C LEU A 41 -8.57 10.58 -3.38
N SER A 42 -9.44 10.42 -2.39
CA SER A 42 -10.64 11.25 -2.23
C SER A 42 -10.27 12.72 -1.97
N PRO A 43 -11.15 13.66 -2.32
CA PRO A 43 -10.91 15.07 -2.04
C PRO A 43 -10.70 15.30 -0.54
N ILE A 44 -9.73 16.17 -0.22
CA ILE A 44 -9.46 16.55 1.17
C ILE A 44 -10.41 17.69 1.53
N GLU A 45 -11.47 17.35 2.26
CA GLU A 45 -12.55 18.25 2.67
C GLU A 45 -12.24 19.09 3.90
N SER A 46 -11.20 18.71 4.64
CA SER A 46 -10.83 19.42 5.86
C SER A 46 -9.35 19.69 5.96
N LYS A 47 -9.01 20.81 6.57
CA LYS A 47 -7.65 21.18 6.94
C LYS A 47 -7.57 21.28 8.46
N ILE A 48 -6.54 20.67 9.04
CA ILE A 48 -6.22 20.84 10.45
C ILE A 48 -5.17 21.96 10.57
N THR A 49 -5.34 22.86 11.53
CA THR A 49 -4.36 23.91 11.87
C THR A 49 -4.23 23.98 13.39
N ILE A 50 -2.99 24.05 13.86
CA ILE A 50 -2.65 24.14 15.28
C ILE A 50 -2.23 25.58 15.55
N VAL A 51 -2.80 26.18 16.59
CA VAL A 51 -2.60 27.59 16.96
C VAL A 51 -2.32 27.67 18.46
N ASP A 52 -1.48 28.62 18.89
CA ASP A 52 -1.28 28.89 20.32
C ASP A 52 -2.58 29.38 20.97
N ASP A 53 -2.84 28.99 22.22
CA ASP A 53 -4.08 29.33 22.92
C ASP A 53 -4.31 30.83 23.06
N LYS A 54 -3.23 31.60 23.24
CA LYS A 54 -3.27 33.08 23.28
C LYS A 54 -3.87 33.70 22.01
N ASP A 55 -3.72 33.02 20.87
CA ASP A 55 -4.19 33.46 19.55
C ASP A 55 -5.44 32.70 19.09
N ALA A 56 -5.87 31.67 19.82
CA ALA A 56 -6.97 30.79 19.43
C ALA A 56 -8.29 31.56 19.27
N ILE A 57 -8.63 32.47 20.18
CA ILE A 57 -9.86 33.29 20.09
C ILE A 57 -9.82 34.17 18.83
N ARG A 58 -8.68 34.83 18.58
CA ARG A 58 -8.49 35.68 17.39
C ARG A 58 -8.60 34.87 16.10
N TYR A 59 -8.02 33.67 16.09
CA TYR A 59 -8.09 32.75 14.96
C TYR A 59 -9.52 32.25 14.72
N ALA A 60 -10.26 31.93 15.80
CA ALA A 60 -11.64 31.50 15.76
C ALA A 60 -12.54 32.56 15.11
N ILE A 61 -12.43 33.82 15.56
CA ILE A 61 -13.19 34.95 15.00
C ILE A 61 -12.87 35.14 13.51
N ARG A 62 -11.59 35.14 13.15
CA ARG A 62 -11.15 35.37 11.76
C ARG A 62 -11.63 34.29 10.79
N ASN A 63 -11.75 33.04 11.25
CA ASN A 63 -12.06 31.89 10.39
C ASN A 63 -13.43 31.26 10.69
N TYR A 64 -14.30 31.97 11.42
CA TYR A 64 -15.57 31.46 11.96
C TYR A 64 -16.38 30.64 10.95
N ASN A 65 -16.61 31.16 9.74
CA ASN A 65 -17.40 30.50 8.70
C ASN A 65 -16.80 29.20 8.16
N HIS A 66 -15.50 28.97 8.38
CA HIS A 66 -14.78 27.80 7.89
C HIS A 66 -14.51 26.77 9.00
N ILE A 67 -14.71 27.11 10.26
CA ILE A 67 -14.41 26.21 11.37
C ILE A 67 -15.53 25.18 11.53
N VAL A 68 -15.16 23.89 11.52
CA VAL A 68 -16.06 22.77 11.81
C VAL A 68 -16.05 22.44 13.29
N LYS A 69 -14.85 22.35 13.87
CA LYS A 69 -14.64 22.12 15.29
C LYS A 69 -13.29 22.67 15.73
N PHE A 70 -13.15 22.96 17.01
CA PHE A 70 -11.86 23.22 17.62
C PHE A 70 -11.83 22.64 19.03
N GLU A 71 -10.64 22.22 19.47
CA GLU A 71 -10.42 21.60 20.78
C GLU A 71 -9.03 21.99 21.30
N GLY A 72 -8.92 22.25 22.60
CA GLY A 72 -7.63 22.43 23.26
C GLY A 72 -6.88 21.10 23.32
N LEU A 73 -5.56 21.12 23.11
CA LEU A 73 -4.71 19.94 23.28
C LEU A 73 -4.32 19.81 24.75
N ASP A 74 -4.83 18.77 25.40
CA ASP A 74 -4.52 18.47 26.80
C ASP A 74 -3.00 18.43 27.05
N GLY A 75 -2.57 19.16 28.08
CA GLY A 75 -1.16 19.25 28.46
C GLY A 75 -0.31 20.16 27.56
N SER A 76 -0.92 20.98 26.70
CA SER A 76 -0.21 21.96 25.87
C SER A 76 -0.93 23.31 25.84
N ASP A 77 -0.23 24.35 25.39
CA ASP A 77 -0.73 25.71 25.17
C ASP A 77 -1.24 25.90 23.73
N LYS A 78 -1.84 24.85 23.15
CA LYS A 78 -2.20 24.75 21.74
C LYS A 78 -3.67 24.38 21.58
N THR A 79 -4.34 24.99 20.62
CA THR A 79 -5.68 24.66 20.18
C THR A 79 -5.63 24.11 18.75
N ILE A 80 -6.30 22.98 18.50
CA ILE A 80 -6.48 22.39 17.18
C ILE A 80 -7.78 22.91 16.57
N PHE A 81 -7.69 23.47 15.37
CA PHE A 81 -8.84 23.85 14.55
C PHE A 81 -8.98 22.88 13.37
N LYS A 82 -10.17 22.30 13.18
CA LYS A 82 -10.57 21.61 11.95
C LYS A 82 -11.40 22.56 11.11
N LEU A 83 -10.89 22.94 9.95
CA LEU A 83 -11.54 23.84 9.01
C LEU A 83 -12.08 23.07 7.80
N THR A 84 -13.25 23.43 7.30
CA THR A 84 -13.75 23.00 5.99
C THR A 84 -12.90 23.63 4.90
N LYS A 85 -12.46 22.81 3.96
CA LYS A 85 -11.75 23.23 2.76
C LYS A 85 -12.69 23.09 1.57
N SER A 86 -13.07 24.22 0.97
CA SER A 86 -13.91 24.21 -0.23
C SER A 86 -13.24 23.42 -1.36
N ILE A 87 -13.95 22.44 -1.91
CA ILE A 87 -13.49 21.68 -3.08
C ILE A 87 -13.86 22.47 -4.33
N CYS A 88 -12.97 23.36 -4.78
CA CYS A 88 -13.23 24.11 -6.02
C CYS A 88 -12.92 23.25 -7.26
N ARG A 89 -11.88 22.41 -7.20
CA ARG A 89 -11.47 21.46 -8.25
C ARG A 89 -10.74 20.28 -7.62
N HIS A 90 -11.16 19.06 -7.93
CA HIS A 90 -10.46 17.83 -7.55
C HIS A 90 -10.19 17.01 -8.79
N PHE A 91 -8.90 16.79 -9.08
CA PHE A 91 -8.46 15.94 -10.18
C PHE A 91 -7.67 14.79 -9.60
N ASN A 92 -8.06 13.59 -10.00
CA ASN A 92 -7.34 12.37 -9.71
C ASN A 92 -7.28 11.52 -10.99
N PHE A 93 -6.54 10.42 -10.95
CA PHE A 93 -6.44 9.50 -12.08
C PHE A 93 -7.12 8.17 -11.74
N CYS A 94 -8.35 8.28 -11.21
CA CYS A 94 -9.15 7.15 -10.72
C CYS A 94 -9.18 5.96 -11.68
N PRO A 95 -9.38 6.13 -13.00
CA PRO A 95 -9.39 4.99 -13.92
C PRO A 95 -8.11 4.16 -13.88
N LEU A 96 -6.94 4.78 -13.71
CA LEU A 96 -5.68 4.04 -13.56
C LEU A 96 -5.67 3.23 -12.26
N GLY A 97 -6.02 3.85 -11.14
CA GLY A 97 -6.01 3.18 -9.84
C GLY A 97 -7.00 2.03 -9.74
N VAL A 98 -8.20 2.17 -10.31
CA VAL A 98 -9.20 1.09 -10.41
C VAL A 98 -8.64 -0.08 -11.21
N ASN A 99 -7.96 0.18 -12.33
CA ASN A 99 -7.31 -0.88 -13.12
C ASN A 99 -6.18 -1.56 -12.35
N ILE A 100 -5.37 -0.81 -11.60
CA ILE A 100 -4.31 -1.40 -10.75
C ILE A 100 -4.93 -2.34 -9.71
N LEU A 101 -5.97 -1.90 -9.00
CA LEU A 101 -6.65 -2.72 -7.99
C LEU A 101 -7.34 -3.95 -8.61
N SER A 102 -7.99 -3.79 -9.76
CA SER A 102 -8.63 -4.89 -10.49
C SER A 102 -7.60 -5.96 -10.89
N MET A 103 -6.48 -5.54 -11.47
CA MET A 103 -5.41 -6.47 -11.87
C MET A 103 -4.73 -7.13 -10.67
N SER A 104 -4.54 -6.41 -9.56
CA SER A 104 -4.02 -6.98 -8.32
C SER A 104 -4.92 -8.10 -7.79
N LYS A 105 -6.23 -7.86 -7.70
CA LYS A 105 -7.21 -8.88 -7.30
C LYS A 105 -7.23 -10.07 -8.26
N ARG A 106 -7.11 -9.82 -9.56
CA ARG A 106 -7.06 -10.88 -10.57
C ARG A 106 -5.87 -11.81 -10.36
N ILE A 107 -4.67 -11.24 -10.17
CA ILE A 107 -3.45 -12.03 -9.94
C ILE A 107 -3.58 -12.89 -8.69
N MET A 108 -4.16 -12.36 -7.62
CA MET A 108 -4.40 -13.13 -6.39
C MET A 108 -5.43 -14.24 -6.57
N ASN A 109 -6.55 -13.94 -7.23
CA ASN A 109 -7.58 -14.93 -7.50
C ASN A 109 -7.09 -16.07 -8.41
N GLU A 110 -6.19 -15.80 -9.36
CA GLU A 110 -5.55 -16.86 -10.16
C GLU A 110 -4.82 -17.89 -9.27
N VAL A 111 -4.15 -17.43 -8.20
CA VAL A 111 -3.51 -18.32 -7.22
C VAL A 111 -4.56 -19.03 -6.36
N PHE A 112 -5.55 -18.30 -5.84
CA PHE A 112 -6.61 -18.88 -4.99
C PHE A 112 -7.43 -19.95 -5.69
N CYS A 113 -7.88 -19.70 -6.92
CA CYS A 113 -8.60 -20.70 -7.70
C CYS A 113 -7.73 -21.93 -7.97
N THR A 114 -6.41 -21.75 -8.16
CA THR A 114 -5.50 -22.90 -8.34
C THR A 114 -5.36 -23.73 -7.06
N ILE A 115 -5.33 -23.08 -5.89
CA ILE A 115 -5.32 -23.75 -4.58
C ILE A 115 -6.62 -24.54 -4.38
N GLU A 116 -7.76 -23.91 -4.63
CA GLU A 116 -9.09 -24.52 -4.47
C GLU A 116 -9.27 -25.73 -5.38
N ASP A 117 -8.93 -25.59 -6.67
CA ASP A 117 -9.03 -26.69 -7.65
C ASP A 117 -8.12 -27.88 -7.31
N LEU A 118 -6.97 -27.63 -6.67
CA LEU A 118 -6.06 -28.68 -6.22
C LEU A 118 -6.47 -29.31 -4.89
N GLY A 119 -7.49 -28.76 -4.22
CA GLY A 119 -7.93 -29.17 -2.88
C GLY A 119 -6.94 -28.83 -1.77
N LEU A 120 -6.10 -27.80 -1.98
CA LEU A 120 -5.08 -27.38 -1.01
C LEU A 120 -5.69 -26.52 0.10
N LYS A 121 -5.09 -26.55 1.29
CA LYS A 121 -5.60 -25.81 2.44
C LYS A 121 -4.96 -24.42 2.53
N ALA A 122 -5.77 -23.37 2.35
CA ALA A 122 -5.40 -22.00 2.65
C ALA A 122 -5.96 -21.59 4.03
N PHE A 123 -5.08 -21.17 4.93
CA PHE A 123 -5.43 -20.80 6.31
C PHE A 123 -5.82 -19.33 6.46
N TYR A 124 -5.19 -18.46 5.69
CA TYR A 124 -5.36 -17.02 5.76
C TYR A 124 -5.16 -16.41 4.37
N GLN A 125 -5.87 -15.32 4.12
CA GLN A 125 -5.80 -14.55 2.88
C GLN A 125 -5.89 -13.07 3.22
N ASP A 126 -4.97 -12.28 2.69
CA ASP A 126 -5.02 -10.82 2.79
C ASP A 126 -4.33 -10.18 1.61
N THR A 127 -5.08 -9.41 0.82
CA THR A 127 -4.69 -8.50 -0.27
C THR A 127 -3.67 -9.05 -1.28
N ASP A 128 -2.44 -9.34 -0.88
CA ASP A 128 -1.33 -9.86 -1.68
C ASP A 128 -0.57 -11.04 -1.01
N SER A 129 -1.11 -11.61 0.07
CA SER A 129 -0.50 -12.65 0.90
C SER A 129 -1.48 -13.78 1.23
N MET A 130 -0.94 -14.97 1.54
CA MET A 130 -1.73 -16.12 1.98
C MET A 130 -0.88 -17.10 2.78
N HIS A 131 -1.54 -17.88 3.64
CA HIS A 131 -0.88 -18.95 4.40
C HIS A 131 -1.31 -20.31 3.85
N ILE A 132 -0.34 -21.08 3.37
CA ILE A 132 -0.49 -22.47 2.91
C ILE A 132 0.64 -23.32 3.47
N TYR A 133 0.52 -24.65 3.39
CA TYR A 133 1.62 -25.52 3.77
C TYR A 133 2.81 -25.37 2.81
N ASN A 134 4.02 -25.38 3.34
CA ASN A 134 5.25 -25.25 2.55
C ASN A 134 5.43 -26.41 1.55
N GLU A 135 4.99 -27.61 1.93
CA GLU A 135 5.02 -28.81 1.07
C GLU A 135 4.11 -28.71 -0.16
N ASP A 136 3.07 -27.86 -0.11
CA ASP A 136 2.13 -27.68 -1.20
C ASP A 136 2.60 -26.65 -2.25
N ILE A 137 3.59 -25.81 -1.90
CA ILE A 137 4.12 -24.75 -2.77
C ILE A 137 4.62 -25.28 -4.11
N PRO A 138 5.42 -26.37 -4.19
CA PRO A 138 5.90 -26.89 -5.47
C PRO A 138 4.77 -27.38 -6.38
N ARG A 139 3.75 -28.03 -5.80
CA ARG A 139 2.58 -28.53 -6.53
C ARG A 139 1.74 -27.37 -7.08
N LEU A 140 1.52 -26.35 -6.25
CA LEU A 140 0.84 -25.12 -6.64
C LEU A 140 1.59 -24.38 -7.75
N ALA A 141 2.91 -24.20 -7.60
CA ALA A 141 3.74 -23.51 -8.59
C ALA A 141 3.75 -24.24 -9.95
N HIS A 142 3.79 -25.58 -9.95
CA HIS A 142 3.72 -26.39 -11.17
C HIS A 142 2.39 -26.19 -11.90
N GLU A 143 1.26 -26.32 -11.18
CA GLU A 143 -0.06 -26.18 -11.79
C GLU A 143 -0.34 -24.74 -12.23
N PHE A 144 0.08 -23.74 -11.45
CA PHE A 144 -0.02 -22.33 -11.83
C PHE A 144 0.75 -22.04 -13.12
N LYS A 145 1.99 -22.55 -13.24
CA LYS A 145 2.80 -22.40 -14.46
C LYS A 145 2.16 -23.09 -15.65
N LYS A 146 1.56 -24.27 -15.46
CA LYS A 146 0.84 -24.99 -16.52
C LYS A 146 -0.39 -24.23 -17.01
N ARG A 147 -1.17 -23.63 -16.10
CA ARG A 147 -2.41 -22.89 -16.42
C ARG A 147 -2.16 -21.53 -17.05
N TYR A 148 -1.18 -20.78 -16.52
CA TYR A 148 -1.00 -19.37 -16.84
C TYR A 148 0.32 -19.03 -17.54
N GLY A 149 1.22 -20.01 -17.72
CA GLY A 149 2.52 -19.80 -18.38
C GLY A 149 3.48 -18.88 -17.63
N ARG A 150 3.22 -18.61 -16.33
CA ARG A 150 4.00 -17.69 -15.49
C ARG A 150 4.59 -18.43 -14.30
N GLU A 151 5.78 -18.03 -13.89
CA GLU A 151 6.43 -18.54 -12.68
C GLU A 151 5.75 -17.94 -11.43
N LEU A 152 5.25 -18.80 -10.54
CA LEU A 152 4.58 -18.35 -9.31
C LEU A 152 5.57 -17.79 -8.29
N ILE A 153 6.68 -18.50 -8.05
CA ILE A 153 7.65 -18.16 -7.00
C ILE A 153 8.91 -17.53 -7.61
N GLY A 154 9.41 -16.44 -7.03
CA GLY A 154 10.67 -15.84 -7.45
C GLY A 154 10.91 -14.43 -6.92
N LYS A 155 11.84 -13.72 -7.56
CA LYS A 155 12.34 -12.39 -7.12
C LYS A 155 11.95 -11.24 -8.06
N THR A 156 11.20 -11.54 -9.12
CA THR A 156 10.79 -10.55 -10.12
C THR A 156 9.37 -10.04 -9.86
N LEU A 157 8.96 -9.01 -10.60
CA LEU A 157 7.65 -8.39 -10.43
C LEU A 157 6.53 -9.38 -10.76
N GLY A 158 5.54 -9.48 -9.86
CA GLY A 158 4.39 -10.37 -10.03
C GLY A 158 4.65 -11.82 -9.63
N GLN A 159 5.80 -12.11 -9.02
CA GLN A 159 6.09 -13.38 -8.37
C GLN A 159 5.90 -13.27 -6.86
N PHE A 160 5.56 -14.40 -6.25
CA PHE A 160 5.40 -14.56 -4.82
C PHE A 160 6.69 -15.10 -4.19
N HIS A 161 6.83 -14.91 -2.89
CA HIS A 161 7.93 -15.46 -2.09
C HIS A 161 7.39 -15.84 -0.71
N SER A 162 8.03 -16.82 -0.08
CA SER A 162 7.74 -17.13 1.33
C SER A 162 8.38 -16.05 2.20
N ASP A 163 7.58 -15.45 3.08
CA ASP A 163 8.06 -14.48 4.09
C ASP A 163 8.66 -15.17 5.31
N PHE A 164 8.37 -16.46 5.52
CA PHE A 164 8.94 -17.23 6.63
C PHE A 164 10.40 -17.59 6.35
N ALA A 165 11.27 -17.24 7.29
CA ALA A 165 12.64 -17.72 7.29
C ALA A 165 12.66 -19.25 7.44
N GLU A 166 13.63 -19.91 6.81
CA GLU A 166 13.87 -21.34 7.04
C GLU A 166 14.15 -21.56 8.53
N ILE A 167 13.32 -22.36 9.19
CA ILE A 167 13.53 -22.77 10.58
C ILE A 167 14.78 -23.66 10.58
N THR A 168 15.92 -23.05 10.91
CA THR A 168 17.18 -23.75 11.10
C THR A 168 17.36 -24.05 12.59
N PRO A 169 17.94 -25.21 12.98
CA PRO A 169 18.25 -25.49 14.37
C PRO A 169 19.24 -24.42 14.88
N GLY A 170 18.75 -23.41 15.60
CA GLY A 170 19.54 -22.26 16.08
C GLY A 170 18.97 -20.87 15.73
N LYS A 171 17.99 -20.79 14.83
CA LYS A 171 17.18 -19.58 14.58
C LYS A 171 15.71 -19.95 14.69
N GLN A 172 15.19 -19.89 15.91
CA GLN A 172 13.74 -19.79 16.10
C GLN A 172 13.37 -18.34 15.83
N SER A 173 12.60 -18.12 14.76
CA SER A 173 11.90 -16.87 14.50
C SER A 173 10.93 -16.54 15.62
#